data_AF-A0A9N9GFJ0-F1
#
_entry.id   AF-A0A9N9GFJ0-F1
#
_cell.length_a   1.000
_cell.length_b   1.000
_cell.length_c   1.000
_cell.angle_alpha   90.00
_cell.angle_beta   90.00
_cell.angle_gamma   90.00
#
_symmetry.space_group_name_H-M   'P 1'
#
loop_
_entity.id
_entity.type
_entity.pdbx_description
1 polymer ?
#
loop_
_entity_poly.entity_id
_entity_poly.type
_entity_poly.pdbx_seq_one_letter_code
_entity_poly.pdbx_strand_id
1 'polypeptide(L)'
;MTRKNRSPKEFFLMLLNQHLKFLGRVKKTIPENHHFLIDKQENKTNQKIALVNNVFTLDYDKAIKEFKNEQKSFNQQIDRKLKKKIEMKDDKIKELKWKNRILNNEINTQNETINDKDDHIDALEKQISSLRIKYDESVDNNLILSNNLESERTQTEKLRKENEVQKDYIEIKESDLKKLVDERHDLEKKNNELTLFIESCCNEEDENDDNDEKEDEEERQWRQSQMVYFNQMEDEEILINEE
;
A
#
# COMPACT_ATOMS: atom_id res chain seq x y z
N MET A 1 -103.09 18.96 -47.61
CA MET A 1 -103.02 17.49 -47.53
C MET A 1 -101.82 17.08 -46.70
N THR A 2 -102.07 16.56 -45.51
CA THR A 2 -101.07 16.08 -44.53
C THR A 2 -100.38 14.81 -45.04
N ARG A 3 -99.04 14.84 -45.14
CA ARG A 3 -98.24 13.70 -45.63
C ARG A 3 -98.21 12.60 -44.56
N LYS A 4 -98.83 11.46 -44.87
CA LYS A 4 -98.78 10.19 -44.13
C LYS A 4 -97.33 9.76 -43.83
N ASN A 5 -97.15 9.09 -42.69
CA ASN A 5 -95.94 8.34 -42.30
C ASN A 5 -95.47 7.46 -43.47
N ARG A 6 -94.43 7.87 -44.19
CA ARG A 6 -93.76 7.05 -45.21
C ARG A 6 -92.46 6.55 -44.61
N SER A 7 -92.11 5.29 -44.87
CA SER A 7 -90.80 4.78 -44.48
C SER A 7 -89.69 5.60 -45.17
N PRO A 8 -88.49 5.70 -44.59
CA PRO A 8 -87.38 6.40 -45.23
C PRO A 8 -87.15 5.93 -46.68
N LYS A 9 -87.25 4.61 -46.94
CA LYS A 9 -87.21 4.02 -48.30
C LYS A 9 -88.27 4.63 -49.21
N GLU A 10 -89.55 4.63 -48.80
CA GLU A 10 -90.66 5.16 -49.59
C GLU A 10 -90.56 6.66 -49.84
N PHE A 11 -90.04 7.43 -48.88
CA PHE A 11 -89.82 8.86 -49.05
C PHE A 11 -88.73 9.15 -50.09
N PHE A 12 -87.60 8.43 -50.03
CA PHE A 12 -86.53 8.56 -51.02
C PHE A 12 -86.98 8.12 -52.42
N LEU A 13 -87.70 7.01 -52.54
CA LEU A 13 -88.26 6.56 -53.82
C LEU A 13 -89.26 7.56 -54.40
N MET A 14 -90.08 8.21 -53.55
CA MET A 14 -90.97 9.28 -54.02
C MET A 14 -90.17 10.42 -54.65
N LEU A 15 -89.13 10.91 -53.99
CA LEU A 15 -88.33 12.04 -54.49
C LEU A 15 -87.65 11.70 -55.82
N LEU A 16 -87.06 10.50 -55.92
CA LEU A 16 -86.40 10.05 -57.16
C LEU A 16 -87.40 9.89 -58.32
N ASN A 17 -88.58 9.33 -58.06
CA ASN A 17 -89.64 9.22 -59.06
C ASN A 17 -90.22 10.58 -59.47
N GLN A 18 -90.29 11.54 -58.56
CA GLN A 18 -90.65 12.92 -58.91
C GLN A 18 -89.58 13.59 -59.77
N HIS A 19 -88.31 13.32 -59.52
CA HIS A 19 -87.21 13.83 -60.33
C HIS A 19 -87.26 13.27 -61.77
N LEU A 20 -87.58 11.99 -61.97
CA LEU A 20 -87.80 11.42 -63.31
C LEU A 20 -88.95 12.12 -64.06
N LYS A 21 -90.07 12.37 -63.37
CA LYS A 21 -91.19 13.11 -63.97
C LYS A 21 -90.80 14.53 -64.36
N PHE A 22 -89.92 15.16 -63.58
CA PHE A 22 -89.38 16.48 -63.90
C PHE A 22 -88.47 16.42 -65.14
N LEU A 23 -87.54 15.46 -65.21
CA LEU A 23 -86.65 15.27 -66.36
C LEU A 23 -87.43 15.04 -67.65
N GLY A 24 -88.47 14.19 -67.62
CA GLY A 24 -89.33 13.95 -68.77
C GLY A 24 -90.14 15.18 -69.23
N ARG A 25 -90.43 16.13 -68.34
CA ARG A 25 -91.04 17.43 -68.71
C ARG A 25 -90.00 18.34 -69.36
N VAL A 26 -88.81 18.45 -68.78
CA VAL A 26 -87.71 19.26 -69.32
C VAL A 26 -87.34 18.77 -70.72
N LYS A 27 -87.26 17.44 -70.94
CA LYS A 27 -86.96 16.85 -72.26
C LYS A 27 -87.93 17.33 -73.36
N LYS A 28 -89.22 17.49 -73.04
CA LYS A 28 -90.24 17.96 -73.99
C LYS A 28 -90.13 19.44 -74.34
N THR A 29 -89.43 20.22 -73.52
CA THR A 29 -89.32 21.68 -73.68
C THR A 29 -88.00 22.10 -74.34
N ILE A 30 -86.96 21.27 -74.25
CA ILE A 30 -85.64 21.59 -74.80
C ILE A 30 -85.47 21.05 -76.23
N PRO A 31 -84.61 21.68 -77.05
CA PRO A 31 -84.30 21.19 -78.39
C PRO A 31 -83.67 19.78 -78.38
N GLU A 32 -83.94 19.00 -79.44
CA GLU A 32 -83.54 17.57 -79.54
C GLU A 32 -82.04 17.32 -79.40
N ASN A 33 -81.21 18.26 -79.87
CA ASN A 33 -79.75 18.20 -79.74
C ASN A 33 -79.25 18.16 -78.27
N HIS A 34 -80.11 18.40 -77.28
CA HIS A 34 -79.78 18.35 -75.86
C HIS A 34 -80.45 17.20 -75.11
N HIS A 35 -81.23 16.35 -75.79
CA HIS A 35 -81.93 15.22 -75.17
C HIS A 35 -80.98 14.20 -74.54
N PHE A 36 -79.80 14.02 -75.13
CA PHE A 36 -78.78 13.08 -74.62
C PHE A 36 -78.34 13.39 -73.18
N LEU A 37 -78.35 14.67 -72.77
CA LEU A 37 -78.01 15.08 -71.40
C LEU A 37 -79.11 14.66 -70.42
N ILE A 38 -80.37 14.78 -70.83
CA ILE A 38 -81.51 14.36 -70.03
C ILE A 38 -81.53 12.83 -69.93
N ASP A 39 -81.31 12.11 -71.03
CA ASP A 39 -81.26 10.64 -71.03
C ASP A 39 -80.15 10.09 -70.13
N LYS A 40 -78.99 10.75 -70.12
CA LYS A 40 -77.90 10.41 -69.19
C LYS A 40 -78.31 10.61 -67.73
N GLN A 41 -79.08 11.66 -67.44
CA GLN A 41 -79.53 11.95 -66.08
C GLN A 41 -80.70 11.03 -65.64
N GLU A 42 -81.60 10.66 -66.56
CA GLU A 42 -82.64 9.66 -66.32
C GLU A 42 -82.02 8.31 -66.00
N ASN A 43 -81.02 7.86 -66.77
CA ASN A 43 -80.28 6.62 -66.51
C ASN A 43 -79.62 6.62 -65.13
N LYS A 44 -78.95 7.71 -64.73
CA LYS A 44 -78.39 7.85 -63.38
C LYS A 44 -79.46 7.79 -62.28
N THR A 45 -80.62 8.40 -62.53
CA THR A 45 -81.73 8.42 -61.56
C THR A 45 -82.35 7.03 -61.42
N ASN A 46 -82.51 6.29 -62.52
CA ASN A 46 -82.96 4.90 -62.53
C ASN A 46 -82.00 3.96 -61.78
N GLN A 47 -80.67 4.13 -61.96
CA GLN A 47 -79.67 3.40 -61.19
C GLN A 47 -79.79 3.66 -59.69
N LYS A 48 -80.01 4.91 -59.27
CA LYS A 48 -80.23 5.25 -57.85
C LYS A 48 -81.52 4.64 -57.29
N ILE A 49 -82.60 4.59 -58.07
CA ILE A 49 -83.84 3.92 -57.68
C ILE A 49 -83.59 2.42 -57.46
N ALA A 50 -82.86 1.77 -58.37
CA ALA A 50 -82.50 0.36 -58.23
C ALA A 50 -81.65 0.10 -56.98
N LEU A 51 -80.67 0.97 -56.69
CA LEU A 51 -79.87 0.89 -55.47
C LEU A 51 -80.73 1.05 -54.21
N VAL A 52 -81.62 2.04 -54.15
CA VAL A 52 -82.52 2.22 -52.98
C VAL A 52 -83.43 1.00 -52.81
N ASN A 53 -83.91 0.41 -53.89
CA ASN A 53 -84.68 -0.83 -53.84
C ASN A 53 -83.88 -2.01 -53.28
N ASN A 54 -82.60 -2.11 -53.64
CA ASN A 54 -81.68 -3.21 -53.28
C ASN A 54 -80.89 -3.01 -51.98
N VAL A 55 -80.73 -1.78 -51.47
CA VAL A 55 -79.92 -1.47 -50.28
C VAL A 55 -80.78 -1.43 -49.02
N PHE A 56 -82.02 -0.93 -49.13
CA PHE A 56 -83.00 -1.00 -48.04
C PHE A 56 -83.61 -2.41 -47.87
N THR A 57 -82.97 -3.45 -48.40
CA THR A 57 -83.25 -4.87 -48.07
C THR A 57 -82.26 -5.43 -47.05
N LEU A 58 -81.23 -4.67 -46.65
CA LEU A 58 -80.44 -5.04 -45.47
C LEU A 58 -81.34 -4.98 -44.24
N ASP A 59 -81.49 -6.14 -43.60
CA ASP A 59 -82.08 -6.25 -42.27
C ASP A 59 -81.15 -5.55 -41.27
N TYR A 60 -81.38 -4.26 -41.06
CA TYR A 60 -80.60 -3.43 -40.15
C TYR A 60 -80.57 -4.01 -38.73
N ASP A 61 -81.62 -4.71 -38.31
CA ASP A 61 -81.65 -5.37 -37.00
C ASP A 61 -80.66 -6.54 -36.94
N LYS A 62 -80.49 -7.28 -38.04
CA LYS A 62 -79.48 -8.32 -38.16
C LYS A 62 -78.07 -7.74 -38.13
N ALA A 63 -77.80 -6.68 -38.88
CA ALA A 63 -76.49 -6.03 -38.90
C ALA A 63 -76.13 -5.43 -37.53
N ILE A 64 -77.09 -4.81 -36.83
CA ILE A 64 -76.91 -4.29 -35.48
C ILE A 64 -76.63 -5.42 -34.48
N LYS A 65 -77.32 -6.56 -34.60
CA LYS A 65 -77.08 -7.74 -33.75
C LYS A 65 -75.68 -8.33 -33.98
N GLU A 66 -75.25 -8.46 -35.23
CA GLU A 66 -73.90 -8.95 -35.58
C GLU A 66 -72.82 -8.03 -34.99
N PHE A 67 -72.96 -6.71 -35.16
CA PHE A 67 -72.02 -5.75 -34.60
C PHE A 67 -71.96 -5.81 -33.05
N LYS A 68 -73.11 -5.93 -32.37
CA LYS A 68 -73.15 -6.10 -30.91
C LYS A 68 -72.46 -7.40 -30.45
N ASN A 69 -72.61 -8.48 -31.21
CA ASN A 69 -71.96 -9.75 -30.91
C ASN A 69 -70.44 -9.67 -31.12
N GLU A 70 -69.98 -9.02 -32.18
CA GLU A 70 -68.55 -8.76 -32.43
C GLU A 70 -67.94 -7.90 -31.32
N GLN A 71 -68.63 -6.81 -30.94
CA GLN A 71 -68.19 -5.95 -29.84
C GLN A 71 -68.06 -6.72 -28.53
N LYS A 72 -69.04 -7.58 -28.21
CA LYS A 72 -69.00 -8.44 -27.02
C LYS A 72 -67.83 -9.44 -27.06
N SER A 73 -67.61 -10.08 -28.21
CA SER A 73 -66.49 -11.01 -28.43
C SER A 73 -65.14 -10.31 -28.28
N PHE A 74 -65.00 -9.12 -28.87
CA PHE A 74 -63.79 -8.31 -28.81
C PHE A 74 -63.47 -7.87 -27.38
N ASN A 75 -64.47 -7.37 -26.64
CA ASN A 75 -64.30 -7.00 -25.23
C ASN A 75 -63.89 -8.21 -24.38
N GLN A 76 -64.48 -9.39 -24.60
CA GLN A 76 -64.06 -10.61 -23.92
C GLN A 76 -62.61 -11.02 -24.24
N GLN A 77 -62.14 -10.80 -25.47
CA GLN A 77 -60.74 -11.06 -25.81
C GLN A 77 -59.78 -10.11 -25.11
N ILE A 78 -60.11 -8.83 -25.05
CA ILE A 78 -59.33 -7.83 -24.31
C ILE A 78 -59.26 -8.23 -22.83
N ASP A 79 -60.42 -8.45 -22.19
CA ASP A 79 -60.50 -8.72 -20.77
C ASP A 79 -59.83 -10.04 -20.38
N ARG A 80 -59.92 -11.09 -21.20
CA ARG A 80 -59.35 -12.40 -20.84
C ARG A 80 -57.89 -12.55 -21.22
N LYS A 81 -57.48 -12.07 -22.41
CA LYS A 81 -56.11 -12.31 -22.91
C LYS A 81 -55.16 -11.20 -22.48
N LEU A 82 -55.55 -9.94 -22.64
CA LEU A 82 -54.64 -8.83 -22.35
C LEU A 82 -54.53 -8.60 -20.85
N LYS A 83 -55.65 -8.60 -20.12
CA LYS A 83 -55.62 -8.42 -18.66
C LYS A 83 -54.79 -9.50 -17.96
N LYS A 84 -54.98 -10.77 -18.32
CA LYS A 84 -54.18 -11.89 -17.77
C LYS A 84 -52.70 -11.77 -18.12
N LYS A 85 -52.36 -11.33 -19.34
CA LYS A 85 -50.95 -11.09 -19.72
C LYS A 85 -50.34 -9.94 -18.91
N ILE A 86 -51.08 -8.86 -18.70
CA ILE A 86 -50.63 -7.72 -17.88
C ILE A 86 -50.39 -8.19 -16.45
N GLU A 87 -51.33 -8.91 -15.85
CA GLU A 87 -51.21 -9.45 -14.50
C GLU A 87 -49.97 -10.37 -14.36
N MET A 88 -49.75 -11.29 -15.29
CA MET A 88 -48.55 -12.13 -15.30
C MET A 88 -47.25 -11.31 -15.44
N LYS A 89 -47.27 -10.22 -16.21
CA LYS A 89 -46.10 -9.34 -16.37
C LYS A 89 -45.87 -8.52 -15.10
N ASP A 90 -46.92 -8.03 -14.46
CA ASP A 90 -46.84 -7.30 -13.20
C ASP A 90 -46.29 -8.19 -12.07
N ASP A 91 -46.75 -9.43 -11.98
CA ASP A 91 -46.20 -10.39 -11.01
C ASP A 91 -44.74 -10.71 -11.30
N LYS A 92 -44.35 -10.84 -12.58
CA LYS A 92 -42.95 -11.02 -12.94
C LYS A 92 -42.09 -9.80 -12.59
N ILE A 93 -42.62 -8.59 -12.77
CA ILE A 93 -41.94 -7.35 -12.38
C ILE A 93 -41.77 -7.29 -10.86
N LYS A 94 -42.78 -7.66 -10.07
CA LYS A 94 -42.67 -7.72 -8.61
C LYS A 94 -41.61 -8.73 -8.16
N GLU A 95 -41.59 -9.92 -8.76
CA GLU A 95 -40.58 -10.95 -8.47
C GLU A 95 -39.17 -10.44 -8.77
N LEU A 96 -38.95 -9.82 -9.94
CA LEU A 96 -37.66 -9.25 -10.33
C LEU A 96 -37.23 -8.09 -9.42
N LYS A 97 -38.16 -7.21 -9.06
CA LYS A 97 -37.88 -6.12 -8.09
C LYS A 97 -37.45 -6.66 -6.74
N TRP A 98 -38.11 -7.71 -6.24
CA TRP A 98 -37.74 -8.36 -4.98
C TRP A 98 -36.35 -9.00 -5.06
N LYS A 99 -36.05 -9.73 -6.15
CA LYS A 99 -34.70 -10.29 -6.39
C LYS A 99 -33.62 -9.23 -6.45
N ASN A 100 -33.84 -8.13 -7.17
CA ASN A 100 -32.90 -7.01 -7.22
C ASN A 100 -32.66 -6.39 -5.84
N ARG A 101 -33.70 -6.29 -5.00
CA ARG A 101 -33.54 -5.78 -3.64
C ARG A 101 -32.63 -6.67 -2.79
N ILE A 102 -32.77 -7.99 -2.90
CA ILE A 102 -31.91 -8.94 -2.19
C ILE A 102 -30.47 -8.81 -2.65
N LEU A 103 -30.24 -8.86 -3.97
CA LEU A 103 -28.90 -8.74 -4.55
C LEU A 103 -28.23 -7.42 -4.15
N ASN A 104 -28.96 -6.31 -4.14
CA ASN A 104 -28.42 -5.03 -3.69
C ASN A 104 -28.02 -5.03 -2.21
N ASN A 105 -28.79 -5.70 -1.35
CA ASN A 105 -28.42 -5.83 0.07
C ASN A 105 -27.17 -6.69 0.24
N GLU A 106 -27.04 -7.79 -0.52
CA GLU A 106 -25.85 -8.63 -0.53
C GLU A 106 -24.62 -7.84 -1.00
N ILE A 107 -24.74 -7.07 -2.09
CA ILE A 107 -23.67 -6.18 -2.58
C ILE A 107 -23.25 -5.18 -1.50
N ASN A 108 -24.20 -4.55 -0.81
CA ASN A 108 -23.87 -3.60 0.26
C ASN A 108 -23.11 -4.28 1.40
N THR A 109 -23.54 -5.47 1.83
CA THR A 109 -22.87 -6.24 2.88
C THR A 109 -21.45 -6.64 2.47
N GLN A 110 -21.26 -7.02 1.19
CA GLN A 110 -19.94 -7.31 0.63
C GLN A 110 -19.05 -6.07 0.59
N ASN A 111 -19.60 -4.91 0.22
CA ASN A 111 -18.86 -3.65 0.20
C ASN A 111 -18.40 -3.23 1.61
N GLU A 112 -19.26 -3.40 2.62
CA GLU A 112 -18.87 -3.18 4.03
C GLU A 112 -17.68 -4.08 4.41
N THR A 113 -17.74 -5.37 4.04
CA THR A 113 -16.64 -6.31 4.30
C THR A 113 -15.36 -5.95 3.55
N ILE A 114 -15.45 -5.37 2.36
CA ILE A 114 -14.28 -4.90 1.59
C ILE A 114 -13.65 -3.71 2.29
N ASN A 115 -14.45 -2.73 2.71
CA ASN A 115 -13.94 -1.56 3.44
C ASN A 115 -13.20 -1.97 4.73
N ASP A 116 -13.77 -2.90 5.51
CA ASP A 116 -13.11 -3.42 6.71
C ASP A 116 -11.76 -4.08 6.40
N LYS A 117 -11.65 -4.76 5.25
CA LYS A 117 -10.39 -5.39 4.81
C LYS A 117 -9.39 -4.35 4.33
N ASP A 118 -9.83 -3.31 3.63
CA ASP A 118 -8.95 -2.22 3.19
C ASP A 118 -8.36 -1.49 4.40
N ASP A 119 -9.17 -1.19 5.43
CA ASP A 119 -8.69 -0.63 6.70
C ASP A 119 -7.64 -1.54 7.38
N HIS A 120 -7.85 -2.86 7.30
CA HIS A 120 -6.89 -3.84 7.83
C HIS A 120 -5.58 -3.87 7.03
N ILE A 121 -5.65 -3.78 5.70
CA ILE A 121 -4.49 -3.69 4.82
C ILE A 121 -3.68 -2.44 5.15
N ASP A 122 -4.32 -1.28 5.26
CA ASP A 122 -3.68 -0.02 5.64
C ASP A 122 -2.94 -0.11 6.99
N ALA A 123 -3.54 -0.81 7.96
CA ALA A 123 -2.91 -1.05 9.26
C ALA A 123 -1.66 -1.94 9.14
N LEU A 124 -1.73 -3.01 8.33
CA LEU A 124 -0.60 -3.90 8.08
C LEU A 124 0.54 -3.20 7.33
N GLU A 125 0.23 -2.36 6.35
CA GLU A 125 1.25 -1.59 5.61
C GLU A 125 2.01 -0.62 6.53
N LYS A 126 1.31 0.02 7.46
CA LYS A 126 1.95 0.85 8.50
C LYS A 126 2.86 0.03 9.41
N GLN A 127 2.43 -1.18 9.82
CA GLN A 127 3.26 -2.08 10.63
C GLN A 127 4.52 -2.54 9.87
N ILE A 128 4.38 -2.92 8.61
CA ILE A 128 5.51 -3.33 7.76
C ILE A 128 6.50 -2.17 7.61
N SER A 129 6.00 -0.97 7.36
CA SER A 129 6.84 0.24 7.28
C SER A 129 7.63 0.47 8.57
N SER A 130 6.98 0.34 9.73
CA SER A 130 7.65 0.46 11.04
C SER A 130 8.70 -0.63 11.27
N LEU A 131 8.40 -1.87 10.90
CA LEU A 131 9.33 -3.00 11.04
C LEU A 131 10.55 -2.84 10.13
N ARG A 132 10.38 -2.32 8.91
CA ARG A 132 11.49 -2.02 8.00
C ARG A 132 12.46 -1.02 8.61
N ILE A 133 11.94 0.09 9.16
CA ILE A 133 12.77 1.09 9.84
C ILE A 133 13.57 0.46 10.98
N LYS A 134 12.92 -0.33 11.84
CA LYS A 134 13.61 -1.03 12.95
C LYS A 134 14.66 -2.03 12.47
N TYR A 135 14.38 -2.72 11.37
CA TYR A 135 15.33 -3.66 10.78
C TYR A 135 16.56 -2.92 10.27
N ASP A 136 16.37 -1.83 9.53
CA ASP A 136 17.47 -1.01 9.00
C ASP A 136 18.32 -0.43 10.14
N GLU A 137 17.69 0.12 11.19
CA GLU A 137 18.39 0.57 12.41
C GLU A 137 19.19 -0.56 13.08
N SER A 138 18.65 -1.77 13.12
CA SER A 138 19.36 -2.93 13.69
C SER A 138 20.55 -3.36 12.84
N VAL A 139 20.45 -3.26 11.51
CA VAL A 139 21.55 -3.57 10.59
C VAL A 139 22.69 -2.57 10.77
N ASP A 140 22.36 -1.29 10.82
CA ASP A 140 23.35 -0.22 11.02
C ASP A 140 24.05 -0.35 12.37
N ASN A 141 23.30 -0.61 13.44
CA ASN A 141 23.88 -0.83 14.78
C ASN A 141 24.82 -2.04 14.81
N ASN A 142 24.47 -3.13 14.13
CA ASN A 142 25.31 -4.32 14.07
C ASN A 142 26.60 -4.05 13.29
N LEU A 143 26.54 -3.26 12.21
CA LEU A 143 27.72 -2.83 11.47
C LEU A 143 28.67 -2.01 12.35
N ILE A 144 28.12 -1.07 13.12
CA ILE A 144 28.91 -0.26 14.08
C ILE A 144 29.58 -1.16 15.12
N LEU A 145 28.82 -2.07 15.74
CA LEU A 145 29.33 -2.99 16.75
C LEU A 145 30.43 -3.91 16.19
N SER A 146 30.23 -4.43 14.97
CA SER A 146 31.21 -5.30 14.31
C SER A 146 32.52 -4.55 14.02
N ASN A 147 32.44 -3.30 13.55
CA ASN A 147 33.62 -2.47 13.31
C ASN A 147 34.38 -2.14 14.61
N ASN A 148 33.65 -1.84 15.69
CA ASN A 148 34.25 -1.58 17.00
C ASN A 148 34.97 -2.82 17.55
N LEU A 149 34.34 -3.99 17.44
CA LEU A 149 34.94 -5.26 17.86
C LEU A 149 36.25 -5.55 17.11
N GLU A 150 36.28 -5.30 15.81
CA GLU A 150 37.49 -5.48 15.01
C GLU A 150 38.59 -4.50 15.43
N SER A 151 38.24 -3.24 15.69
CA SER A 151 39.18 -2.25 16.22
C SER A 151 39.78 -2.70 17.57
N GLU A 152 38.96 -3.16 18.51
CA GLU A 152 39.41 -3.67 19.80
C GLU A 152 40.31 -4.91 19.66
N ARG A 153 39.97 -5.84 18.75
CA ARG A 153 40.80 -7.02 18.44
C ARG A 153 42.18 -6.60 17.93
N THR A 154 42.24 -5.66 16.99
CA THR A 154 43.52 -5.18 16.46
C THR A 154 44.36 -4.49 17.54
N GLN A 155 43.73 -3.73 18.45
CA GLN A 155 44.43 -3.09 19.56
C GLN A 155 44.96 -4.10 20.57
N THR A 156 44.16 -5.11 20.90
CA THR A 156 44.55 -6.19 21.81
C THR A 156 45.72 -6.98 21.25
N GLU A 157 45.73 -7.26 19.94
CA GLU A 157 46.82 -7.95 19.28
C GLU A 157 48.12 -7.12 19.25
N LYS A 158 48.03 -5.79 19.12
CA LYS A 158 49.20 -4.90 19.24
C LYS A 158 49.79 -4.97 20.65
N LEU A 159 48.96 -4.84 21.69
CA LEU A 159 49.40 -4.94 23.08
C LEU A 159 49.98 -6.32 23.40
N ARG A 160 49.41 -7.40 22.84
CA ARG A 160 49.95 -8.76 22.99
C ARG A 160 51.39 -8.85 22.45
N LYS A 161 51.64 -8.35 21.24
CA LYS A 161 52.98 -8.32 20.63
C LYS A 161 53.96 -7.44 21.42
N GLU A 162 53.51 -6.29 21.90
CA GLU A 162 54.33 -5.41 22.73
C GLU A 162 54.72 -6.08 24.05
N ASN A 163 53.77 -6.76 24.71
CA ASN A 163 54.04 -7.55 25.92
C ASN A 163 55.01 -8.70 25.65
N GLU A 164 54.91 -9.39 24.51
CA GLU A 164 55.89 -10.43 24.13
C GLU A 164 57.30 -9.86 24.02
N VAL A 165 57.47 -8.72 23.33
CA VAL A 165 58.77 -8.04 23.22
C VAL A 165 59.32 -7.61 24.58
N GLN A 166 58.47 -7.06 25.45
CA GLN A 166 58.86 -6.68 26.80
C GLN A 166 59.30 -7.89 27.63
N LYS A 167 58.58 -9.01 27.51
CA LYS A 167 58.92 -10.26 28.20
C LYS A 167 60.28 -10.79 27.75
N ASP A 168 60.53 -10.85 26.45
CA ASP A 168 61.83 -11.28 25.90
C ASP A 168 62.96 -10.37 26.39
N TYR A 169 62.73 -9.06 26.44
CA TYR A 169 63.70 -8.10 26.98
C TYR A 169 64.02 -8.35 28.46
N ILE A 170 63.00 -8.59 29.28
CA ILE A 170 63.16 -8.90 30.71
C ILE A 170 63.96 -10.20 30.88
N GLU A 171 63.62 -11.26 30.15
CA GLU A 171 64.34 -12.54 30.21
C GLU A 171 65.83 -12.39 29.88
N ILE A 172 66.18 -11.56 28.88
CA ILE A 172 67.58 -11.25 28.56
C ILE A 172 68.26 -10.53 29.72
N LYS A 173 67.61 -9.51 30.31
CA LYS A 173 68.18 -8.73 31.42
C LYS A 173 68.34 -9.53 32.69
N GLU A 174 67.42 -10.42 33.00
CA GLU A 174 67.53 -11.36 34.12
C GLU A 174 68.73 -12.31 33.93
N SER A 175 68.94 -12.80 32.71
CA SER A 175 70.10 -13.65 32.37
C SER A 175 71.43 -12.89 32.54
N ASP A 176 71.52 -11.66 32.06
CA ASP A 176 72.71 -10.82 32.20
C ASP A 176 73.01 -10.50 33.68
N LEU A 177 71.99 -10.13 34.46
CA LEU A 177 72.12 -9.89 35.89
C LEU A 177 72.62 -11.13 36.63
N LYS A 178 72.10 -12.32 36.29
CA LYS A 178 72.54 -13.57 36.90
C LYS A 178 74.04 -13.82 36.66
N LYS A 179 74.54 -13.59 35.45
CA LYS A 179 75.98 -13.70 35.14
C LYS A 179 76.81 -12.74 35.99
N LEU A 180 76.39 -11.49 36.11
CA LEU A 180 77.09 -10.50 36.94
C LEU A 180 77.12 -10.89 38.43
N VAL A 181 76.02 -11.48 38.93
CA VAL A 181 75.97 -12.01 40.31
C VAL A 181 76.94 -13.18 40.49
N ASP A 182 76.97 -14.13 39.54
CA ASP A 182 77.89 -15.26 39.56
C ASP A 182 79.37 -14.78 39.50
N GLU A 183 79.69 -13.84 38.60
CA GLU A 183 81.03 -13.23 38.49
C GLU A 183 81.44 -12.50 39.78
N ARG A 184 80.51 -11.74 40.39
CA ARG A 184 80.76 -11.08 41.67
C ARG A 184 81.05 -12.10 42.77
N HIS A 185 80.30 -13.20 42.82
CA HIS A 185 80.53 -14.26 43.80
C HIS A 185 81.91 -14.92 43.63
N ASP A 186 82.32 -15.17 42.38
CA ASP A 186 83.66 -15.69 42.06
C ASP A 186 84.78 -14.71 42.47
N LEU A 187 84.61 -13.41 42.22
CA LEU A 187 85.56 -12.37 42.63
C LEU A 187 85.63 -12.25 44.15
N GLU A 188 84.49 -12.29 44.85
CA GLU A 188 84.43 -12.26 46.31
C GLU A 188 85.15 -13.46 46.92
N LYS A 189 84.99 -14.66 46.34
CA LYS A 189 85.74 -15.85 46.73
C LYS A 189 87.25 -15.66 46.54
N LYS A 190 87.70 -15.18 45.37
CA LYS A 190 89.12 -14.89 45.10
C LYS A 190 89.67 -13.84 46.06
N ASN A 191 88.90 -12.82 46.37
CA ASN A 191 89.30 -11.76 47.30
C ASN A 191 89.47 -12.32 48.72
N ASN A 192 88.57 -13.19 49.16
CA ASN A 192 88.68 -13.88 50.45
C ASN A 192 89.91 -14.80 50.49
N GLU A 193 90.18 -15.55 49.41
CA GLU A 193 91.38 -16.38 49.27
C GLU A 193 92.67 -15.53 49.31
N LEU A 194 92.69 -14.38 48.64
CA LEU A 194 93.81 -13.44 48.67
C LEU A 194 94.00 -12.83 50.06
N THR A 195 92.91 -12.48 50.75
CA THR A 195 92.95 -11.95 52.12
C THR A 195 93.55 -12.98 53.08
N LEU A 196 93.09 -14.24 52.99
CA LEU A 196 93.66 -15.35 53.77
C LEU A 196 95.15 -15.60 53.42
N PHE A 197 95.55 -15.44 52.16
CA PHE A 197 96.95 -15.55 51.75
C PHE A 197 97.80 -14.42 52.33
N ILE A 198 97.33 -13.18 52.29
CA ILE A 198 98.02 -12.02 52.89
C ILE A 198 98.13 -12.19 54.41
N GLU A 199 97.04 -12.56 55.10
CA GLU A 199 97.07 -12.86 56.55
C GLU A 199 98.02 -14.01 56.88
N SER A 200 98.19 -14.99 55.99
CA SER A 200 99.16 -16.07 56.14
C SER A 200 100.61 -15.62 55.89
N CYS A 201 100.84 -14.62 55.02
CA CYS A 201 102.18 -14.10 54.71
C CYS A 201 102.63 -13.00 55.69
N CYS A 202 101.71 -12.34 56.38
CA CYS A 202 101.98 -11.29 57.36
C CYS A 202 101.94 -11.79 58.81
N ASN A 203 101.92 -13.11 59.02
CA ASN A 203 102.11 -13.72 60.34
C ASN A 203 103.56 -14.20 60.51
N GLU A 204 104.51 -13.27 60.38
CA GLU A 204 105.83 -13.38 60.99
C GLU A 204 106.30 -11.96 61.35
N GLU A 205 106.34 -11.73 62.66
CA GLU A 205 107.02 -10.65 63.40
C GLU A 205 106.44 -9.23 63.27
N ASP A 206 105.87 -8.77 64.39
CA ASP A 206 106.46 -7.62 65.08
C ASP A 206 106.25 -7.78 66.59
N GLU A 207 107.32 -8.20 67.27
CA GLU A 207 107.59 -7.78 68.63
C GLU A 207 107.97 -6.29 68.60
N ASN A 208 107.23 -5.48 69.34
CA ASN A 208 107.60 -4.20 69.94
C ASN A 208 108.81 -3.44 69.34
N ASP A 209 108.55 -2.30 68.71
CA ASP A 209 109.43 -1.14 68.88
C ASP A 209 108.61 0.14 69.04
N ASP A 210 108.83 0.80 70.19
CA ASP A 210 108.36 2.14 70.49
C ASP A 210 109.10 3.13 69.57
N ASN A 211 108.39 3.88 68.72
CA ASN A 211 108.56 5.34 68.62
C ASN A 211 107.75 6.02 67.51
N ASP A 212 107.39 7.25 67.86
CA ASP A 212 107.21 8.43 67.03
C ASP A 212 105.91 8.61 66.22
N GLU A 213 105.02 9.36 66.88
CA GLU A 213 104.23 10.45 66.30
C GLU A 213 104.78 10.99 64.97
N LYS A 214 103.97 10.85 63.92
CA LYS A 214 103.58 11.93 63.00
C LYS A 214 102.45 11.44 62.10
N GLU A 215 101.23 11.80 62.46
CA GLU A 215 100.15 11.91 61.48
C GLU A 215 100.57 12.98 60.45
N ASP A 216 100.78 12.56 59.20
CA ASP A 216 100.97 13.48 58.09
C ASP A 216 99.71 14.34 57.94
N GLU A 217 99.85 15.63 58.27
CA GLU A 217 98.85 16.68 58.15
C GLU A 217 98.24 16.74 56.72
N GLU A 218 98.95 16.22 55.70
CA GLU A 218 98.46 16.10 54.32
C GLU A 218 97.31 15.07 54.17
N GLU A 219 97.33 13.95 54.89
CA GLU A 219 96.25 12.95 54.80
C GLU A 219 94.98 13.43 55.53
N ARG A 220 95.16 14.19 56.62
CA ARG A 220 94.04 14.83 57.34
C ARG A 220 93.39 15.94 56.50
N GLN A 221 94.16 16.72 55.74
CA GLN A 221 93.63 17.71 54.80
C GLN A 221 92.96 17.09 53.56
N TRP A 222 93.47 15.96 53.06
CA TRP A 222 92.88 15.26 51.92
C TRP A 222 91.49 14.68 52.25
N ARG A 223 91.32 14.08 53.45
CA ARG A 223 90.00 13.58 53.90
C ARG A 223 89.01 14.70 54.22
N GLN A 224 89.47 15.86 54.72
CA GLN A 224 88.61 17.03 54.89
C GLN A 224 88.19 17.66 53.56
N SER A 225 89.07 17.73 52.55
CA SER A 225 88.71 18.21 51.21
C SER A 225 87.70 17.31 50.49
N GLN A 226 87.82 15.99 50.64
CA GLN A 226 86.85 15.03 50.06
C GLN A 226 85.46 15.16 50.71
N MET A 227 85.38 15.40 52.02
CA MET A 227 84.09 15.59 52.69
C MET A 227 83.42 16.93 52.36
N VAL A 228 84.19 18.00 52.14
CA VAL A 228 83.64 19.29 51.69
C VAL A 228 83.10 19.19 50.26
N TYR A 229 83.76 18.42 49.38
CA TYR A 229 83.29 18.24 48.00
C TYR A 229 82.00 17.40 47.91
N PHE A 230 81.84 16.40 48.79
CA PHE A 230 80.60 15.61 48.84
C PHE A 230 79.42 16.39 49.42
N ASN A 231 79.65 17.22 50.45
CA ASN A 231 78.58 18.04 51.04
C ASN A 231 78.18 19.22 50.13
N GLN A 232 79.04 19.70 49.22
CA GLN A 232 78.68 20.73 48.24
C GLN A 232 77.87 20.20 47.05
N MET A 233 78.00 18.93 46.67
CA MET A 233 77.19 18.35 45.59
C MET A 233 75.77 17.95 46.03
N GLU A 234 75.57 17.58 47.31
CA GLU A 234 74.20 17.33 47.82
C GLU A 234 73.38 18.62 47.96
N ASP A 235 74.01 19.78 48.18
CA ASP A 235 73.33 21.07 48.24
C ASP A 235 73.05 21.68 46.84
N GLU A 236 73.82 21.34 45.80
CA GLU A 236 73.58 21.80 44.41
C GLU A 236 72.53 20.95 43.66
N GLU A 237 72.30 19.69 44.05
CA GLU A 237 71.25 18.85 43.44
C GLU A 237 69.83 19.17 43.94
N ILE A 238 69.70 19.95 45.03
CA ILE A 238 68.41 20.44 45.54
C ILE A 238 67.96 21.71 44.80
N LEU A 239 68.83 22.41 44.06
CA LEU A 239 68.52 23.69 43.40
C LEU A 239 68.23 23.60 41.88
N ILE A 240 68.17 22.40 41.29
CA ILE A 240 67.83 22.20 39.85
C ILE A 240 66.41 21.64 39.64
N ASN A 241 65.62 21.45 40.70
CA ASN A 241 64.22 20.99 40.61
C ASN A 241 63.16 22.03 41.01
N GLU A 242 63.54 23.32 41.12
CA GLU A 242 62.59 24.45 41.25
C GLU A 242 62.91 25.57 40.24
N GLU A 243 62.68 25.29 38.95
CA GLU A 243 62.28 26.24 37.90
C GLU A 243 61.53 25.49 36.78
#